data_AF-A0A249WDQ2-F1
#
_entry.id   AF-A0A249WDQ2-F1
#
_cell.length_a   1.000
_cell.length_b   1.000
_cell.length_c   1.000
_cell.angle_alpha   90.00
_cell.angle_beta   90.00
_cell.angle_gamma   90.00
#
_symmetry.space_group_name_H-M   'P 1'
#
loop_
_entity.id
_entity.type
_entity.pdbx_description
1 polymer ?
#
loop_
_entity_poly.entity_id
_entity_poly.type
_entity_poly.pdbx_seq_one_letter_code
_entity_poly.pdbx_strand_id
1 'polypeptide(L)'
;MSTYSFIDVSASLTGPTGSIDLGYGSANSEEGITVVMAEAKNTMTVGADGEVMHSLHAGKSGTITVTLLKTSPVNKKLSLMYNAQSQSSATWGNNVIVVRNKVSGDISTARSCAFQKQPDHANAKVGNTVSWVFDCGKIDQLLGEF
;
A
#
# COMPACT_ATOMS: atom_id res chain seq x y z
N MET A 1 -16.95 22.35 8.38
CA MET A 1 -16.61 21.16 9.18
C MET A 1 -16.18 20.09 8.20
N SER A 2 -14.88 19.85 8.13
CA SER A 2 -14.25 18.86 7.27
C SER A 2 -14.74 17.45 7.63
N THR A 3 -15.17 16.66 6.65
CA THR A 3 -15.69 15.29 6.86
C THR A 3 -14.86 14.31 6.03
N TYR A 4 -14.32 13.28 6.68
CA TYR A 4 -13.61 12.19 6.03
C TYR A 4 -14.57 11.05 5.67
N SER A 5 -14.42 10.46 4.48
CA SER A 5 -15.12 9.26 4.07
C SER A 5 -14.21 8.36 3.22
N PHE A 6 -14.26 7.05 3.46
CA PHE A 6 -13.57 6.07 2.60
C PHE A 6 -14.18 6.01 1.18
N ILE A 7 -15.40 6.52 0.99
CA ILE A 7 -16.03 6.67 -0.33
C ILE A 7 -15.18 7.54 -1.26
N ASP A 8 -14.50 8.53 -0.68
CA ASP A 8 -13.67 9.47 -1.43
C ASP A 8 -12.27 8.93 -1.73
N VAL A 9 -11.94 7.74 -1.19
CA VAL A 9 -10.69 7.04 -1.41
C VAL A 9 -10.79 6.17 -2.66
N SER A 10 -10.07 6.58 -3.70
CA SER A 10 -9.79 5.77 -4.89
C SER A 10 -8.39 5.17 -4.79
N ALA A 11 -8.23 3.88 -5.05
CA ALA A 11 -6.94 3.24 -5.09
C ALA A 11 -6.83 2.31 -6.30
N SER A 12 -5.68 2.29 -6.97
CA SER A 12 -5.47 1.44 -8.14
C SER A 12 -4.10 0.79 -8.09
N LEU A 13 -4.05 -0.50 -8.40
CA LEU A 13 -2.83 -1.27 -8.66
C LEU A 13 -2.70 -1.45 -10.17
N THR A 14 -1.66 -0.89 -10.77
CA THR A 14 -1.35 -1.05 -12.19
C THR A 14 -0.02 -1.77 -12.34
N GLY A 15 0.03 -2.81 -13.16
CA GLY A 15 1.25 -3.55 -13.43
C GLY A 15 1.28 -4.17 -14.82
N PRO A 16 2.34 -4.94 -15.13
CA PRO A 16 2.53 -5.56 -16.44
C PRO A 16 1.40 -6.51 -16.85
N THR A 17 0.67 -7.03 -15.86
CA THR A 17 -0.39 -8.03 -16.01
C THR A 17 -1.80 -7.44 -15.91
N GLY A 18 -1.92 -6.10 -15.87
CA GLY A 18 -3.20 -5.39 -15.90
C GLY A 18 -3.35 -4.35 -14.79
N SER A 19 -4.55 -3.77 -14.70
CA SER A 19 -4.93 -2.80 -13.67
C SER A 19 -6.11 -3.30 -12.84
N ILE A 20 -6.04 -3.10 -11.52
CA ILE A 20 -7.06 -3.50 -10.56
C ILE A 20 -7.43 -2.28 -9.71
N ASP A 21 -8.73 -2.00 -9.60
CA ASP A 21 -9.26 -1.04 -8.63
C ASP A 21 -9.30 -1.69 -7.23
N LEU A 22 -8.82 -0.93 -6.25
CA LEU A 22 -8.70 -1.28 -4.83
C LEU A 22 -9.39 -0.25 -3.93
N GLY A 23 -10.02 0.78 -4.52
CA GLY A 23 -10.72 1.84 -3.81
C GLY A 23 -12.13 1.44 -3.39
N TYR A 24 -12.93 2.45 -3.03
CA TYR A 24 -14.33 2.25 -2.68
C TYR A 24 -15.09 1.39 -3.69
N GLY A 25 -15.87 0.42 -3.22
CA GLY A 25 -16.56 -0.57 -4.05
C GLY A 25 -15.80 -1.88 -4.28
N SER A 26 -14.55 -1.98 -3.82
CA SER A 26 -13.72 -3.20 -3.89
C SER A 26 -13.92 -4.19 -2.74
N ALA A 27 -14.96 -3.96 -1.91
CA ALA A 27 -15.24 -4.71 -0.68
C ALA A 27 -14.03 -4.77 0.27
N ASN A 28 -13.42 -3.61 0.49
CA ASN A 28 -12.37 -3.41 1.49
C ASN A 28 -12.94 -3.65 2.87
N SER A 29 -12.11 -4.22 3.75
CA SER A 29 -12.43 -4.32 5.16
C SER A 29 -12.30 -2.96 5.85
N GLU A 30 -12.75 -2.86 7.10
CA GLU A 30 -12.67 -1.64 7.91
C GLU A 30 -11.23 -1.12 8.08
N GLU A 31 -10.24 -2.02 8.05
CA GLU A 31 -8.81 -1.68 8.11
C GLU A 31 -8.31 -1.00 6.82
N GLY A 32 -9.05 -1.11 5.71
CA GLY A 32 -8.83 -0.36 4.48
C GLY A 32 -7.46 -0.57 3.83
N ILE A 33 -6.79 0.55 3.53
CA ILE A 33 -5.47 0.58 2.90
C ILE A 33 -4.51 1.32 3.85
N THR A 34 -3.40 0.67 4.20
CA THR A 34 -2.38 1.23 5.08
C THR A 34 -1.06 1.37 4.36
N VAL A 35 -0.36 2.48 4.60
CA VAL A 35 0.95 2.79 4.02
C VAL A 35 1.95 2.98 5.16
N VAL A 36 3.03 2.22 5.15
CA VAL A 36 4.06 2.22 6.20
C VAL A 36 5.43 2.43 5.56
N MET A 37 6.20 3.42 6.01
CA MET A 37 7.56 3.63 5.54
C MET A 37 8.53 2.67 6.24
N ALA A 38 9.55 2.19 5.52
CA ALA A 38 10.47 1.16 6.03
C ALA A 38 11.48 1.71 7.06
N GLU A 39 11.85 2.99 6.95
CA GLU A 39 12.85 3.61 7.83
C GLU A 39 12.49 5.04 8.22
N ALA A 40 13.02 5.49 9.35
CA ALA A 40 12.95 6.89 9.77
C ALA A 40 13.79 7.77 8.82
N LYS A 41 13.34 8.99 8.56
CA LYS A 41 14.03 9.90 7.64
C LYS A 41 15.30 10.53 8.22
N ASN A 42 15.46 10.48 9.53
CA ASN A 42 16.49 11.21 10.25
C ASN A 42 17.07 10.33 11.36
N THR A 43 18.40 10.35 11.51
CA THR A 43 19.06 9.90 12.74
C THR A 43 19.62 11.12 13.46
N MET A 44 19.24 11.28 14.72
CA MET A 44 19.75 12.32 15.61
C MET A 44 20.82 11.74 16.52
N THR A 45 22.04 12.28 16.46
CA THR A 45 23.14 11.91 17.34
C THR A 45 23.48 13.08 18.26
N VAL A 46 23.52 12.82 19.57
CA VAL A 46 23.87 13.83 20.58
C VAL A 46 25.34 13.65 20.98
N GLY A 47 26.13 14.71 20.88
CA GLY A 47 27.53 14.77 21.27
C GLY A 47 27.73 14.75 22.79
N ALA A 48 28.96 14.52 23.23
CA ALA A 48 29.31 14.51 24.65
C ALA A 48 29.15 15.89 25.33
N ASP A 49 29.11 16.95 24.53
CA ASP A 49 28.82 18.34 24.89
C ASP A 49 27.32 18.70 24.82
N GLY A 50 26.47 17.77 24.38
CA GLY A 50 25.03 17.99 24.22
C GLY A 50 24.60 18.55 22.86
N GLU A 51 25.54 18.82 21.95
CA GLU A 51 25.23 19.30 20.60
C GLU A 51 24.61 18.19 19.73
N VAL A 52 23.80 18.58 18.76
CA VAL A 52 23.00 17.64 17.97
C VAL A 52 23.45 17.62 16.51
N MET A 53 23.71 16.42 15.99
CA MET A 53 23.93 16.17 14.57
C MET A 53 22.73 15.41 13.97
N HIS A 54 22.22 15.89 12.84
CA HIS A 54 21.17 15.22 12.07
C HIS A 54 21.73 14.58 10.79
N SER A 55 21.35 13.33 10.55
CA SER A 55 21.68 12.58 9.33
C SER A 55 20.42 12.27 8.54
N LEU A 56 20.30 12.82 7.33
CA LEU A 56 19.16 12.60 6.44
C LEU A 56 19.29 11.28 5.68
N HIS A 57 18.30 10.40 5.81
CA HIS A 57 18.21 9.15 5.05
C HIS A 57 17.49 9.36 3.72
N ALA A 58 18.05 8.86 2.62
CA ALA A 58 17.46 9.03 1.29
C ALA A 58 16.32 8.04 0.99
N GLY A 59 16.16 6.97 1.78
CA GLY A 59 15.19 5.92 1.51
C GLY A 59 13.75 6.43 1.48
N LYS A 60 12.99 5.82 0.60
CA LYS A 60 11.55 6.03 0.40
C LYS A 60 10.80 4.70 0.31
N SER A 61 11.46 3.60 0.68
CA SER A 61 10.85 2.28 0.66
C SER A 61 9.82 2.17 1.77
N GLY A 62 8.90 1.24 1.60
CA GLY A 62 7.84 0.97 2.56
C GLY A 62 6.97 -0.18 2.13
N THR A 63 5.92 -0.42 2.89
CA THR A 63 4.92 -1.45 2.62
C THR A 63 3.54 -0.82 2.48
N ILE A 64 2.75 -1.34 1.54
CA ILE A 64 1.33 -1.02 1.42
C ILE A 64 0.54 -2.29 1.71
N THR A 65 -0.39 -2.23 2.66
CA THR A 65 -1.28 -3.36 2.96
C THR A 65 -2.71 -2.99 2.56
N VAL A 66 -3.33 -3.87 1.77
CA VAL A 66 -4.71 -3.76 1.33
C VAL A 66 -5.50 -4.89 1.98
N THR A 67 -6.41 -4.53 2.89
CA THR A 67 -7.22 -5.50 3.62
C THR A 67 -8.61 -5.56 2.99
N LEU A 68 -8.97 -6.74 2.49
CA LEU A 68 -10.24 -6.99 1.80
C LEU A 68 -11.08 -8.00 2.60
N LEU A 69 -12.40 -7.93 2.46
CA LEU A 69 -13.29 -9.00 2.94
C LEU A 69 -13.01 -10.29 2.16
N LYS A 70 -13.14 -11.46 2.80
CA LYS A 70 -12.95 -12.76 2.12
C LYS A 70 -13.85 -12.95 0.89
N THR A 71 -15.03 -12.35 0.89
CA THR A 71 -16.00 -12.38 -0.22
C THR A 71 -15.64 -11.42 -1.36
N SER A 72 -14.63 -10.56 -1.20
CA SER A 72 -14.28 -9.59 -2.23
C SER A 72 -13.86 -10.28 -3.54
N PRO A 73 -14.45 -9.90 -4.69
CA PRO A 73 -14.05 -10.42 -6.00
C PRO A 73 -12.63 -9.97 -6.38
N VAL A 74 -12.10 -8.93 -5.74
CA VAL A 74 -10.74 -8.43 -5.96
C VAL A 74 -9.68 -9.42 -5.48
N ASN A 75 -9.99 -10.25 -4.47
CA ASN A 75 -9.07 -11.33 -4.04
C ASN A 75 -8.72 -12.28 -5.19
N LYS A 76 -9.69 -12.60 -6.06
CA LYS A 76 -9.44 -13.43 -7.25
C LYS A 76 -8.56 -12.71 -8.27
N LYS A 77 -8.77 -11.41 -8.49
CA LYS A 77 -7.97 -10.63 -9.44
C LYS A 77 -6.52 -10.53 -8.96
N LEU A 78 -6.32 -10.25 -7.66
CA LEU A 78 -4.99 -10.19 -7.04
C LEU A 78 -4.27 -11.53 -7.05
N SER A 79 -4.97 -12.64 -6.81
CA SER A 79 -4.35 -13.97 -6.90
C SER A 79 -3.94 -14.34 -8.33
N LEU A 80 -4.75 -13.99 -9.34
CA LEU A 80 -4.37 -14.15 -10.74
C LEU A 80 -3.15 -13.29 -11.12
N MET A 81 -3.14 -12.04 -10.66
CA MET A 81 -2.03 -11.11 -10.90
C MET A 81 -0.73 -11.61 -10.26
N TYR A 82 -0.80 -12.08 -9.01
CA TYR A 82 0.32 -12.73 -8.31
C TYR A 82 0.86 -13.93 -9.09
N ASN A 83 -0.01 -14.86 -9.47
CA ASN A 83 0.38 -16.08 -10.20
C ASN A 83 0.97 -15.78 -11.59
N ALA A 84 0.49 -14.74 -12.27
CA ALA A 84 1.02 -14.33 -13.56
C ALA A 84 2.41 -13.68 -13.41
N GLN A 85 2.62 -12.88 -12.37
CA GLN A 85 3.91 -12.22 -12.13
C GLN A 85 4.95 -13.17 -11.56
N SER A 86 4.56 -14.17 -10.76
CA SER A 86 5.50 -15.15 -10.22
C SER A 86 6.09 -16.07 -11.30
N GLN A 87 5.51 -16.11 -12.50
CA GLN A 87 6.03 -16.88 -13.64
C GLN A 87 7.20 -16.18 -14.35
N SER A 88 7.42 -14.88 -14.14
CA SER A 88 8.49 -14.14 -14.79
C SER A 88 9.11 -13.11 -13.87
N SER A 89 10.42 -13.26 -13.60
CA SER A 89 11.19 -12.27 -12.85
C SER A 89 11.20 -10.88 -13.52
N ALA A 90 10.94 -10.80 -14.83
CA ALA A 90 10.88 -9.53 -15.56
C ALA A 90 9.61 -8.72 -15.25
N THR A 91 8.53 -9.35 -14.78
CA THR A 91 7.27 -8.66 -14.44
C THR A 91 7.10 -8.46 -12.94
N TRP A 92 7.86 -9.18 -12.12
CA TRP A 92 7.85 -9.06 -10.67
C TRP A 92 8.38 -7.70 -10.20
N GLY A 93 7.70 -7.09 -9.21
CA GLY A 93 8.14 -5.82 -8.63
C GLY A 93 7.94 -4.58 -9.51
N ASN A 94 7.27 -4.72 -10.65
CA ASN A 94 7.00 -3.61 -11.58
C ASN A 94 5.60 -3.00 -11.42
N ASN A 95 4.95 -3.23 -10.28
CA ASN A 95 3.64 -2.64 -10.02
C ASN A 95 3.75 -1.19 -9.51
N VAL A 96 2.71 -0.42 -9.78
CA VAL A 96 2.51 0.94 -9.30
C VAL A 96 1.17 0.98 -8.58
N ILE A 97 1.17 1.46 -7.34
CA ILE A 97 -0.03 1.64 -6.54
C ILE A 97 -0.24 3.15 -6.37
N VAL A 98 -1.43 3.62 -6.69
CA VAL A 98 -1.83 5.01 -6.46
C VAL A 98 -3.04 4.98 -5.54
N VAL A 99 -2.93 5.66 -4.39
CA VAL A 99 -4.05 5.90 -3.46
C VAL A 99 -4.31 7.39 -3.46
N ARG A 100 -5.57 7.79 -3.63
CA ARG A 100 -5.99 9.18 -3.64
C ARG A 100 -7.27 9.36 -2.84
N ASN A 101 -7.30 10.38 -1.99
CA ASN A 101 -8.53 10.93 -1.45
C ASN A 101 -8.92 12.15 -2.29
N LYS A 102 -10.08 12.10 -2.95
CA LYS A 102 -10.52 13.16 -3.87
C LYS A 102 -10.98 14.44 -3.16
N VAL A 103 -11.40 14.33 -1.90
CA VAL A 103 -11.93 15.46 -1.13
C VAL A 103 -10.82 16.25 -0.47
N SER A 104 -9.88 15.58 0.21
CA SER A 104 -8.72 16.26 0.80
C SER A 104 -7.63 16.58 -0.23
N GLY A 105 -7.60 15.88 -1.37
CA GLY A 105 -6.51 15.98 -2.33
C GLY A 105 -5.27 15.15 -1.98
N ASP A 106 -5.33 14.31 -0.93
CA ASP A 106 -4.22 13.42 -0.57
C ASP A 106 -3.90 12.47 -1.72
N ILE A 107 -2.61 12.31 -2.01
CA ILE A 107 -2.11 11.35 -2.99
C ILE A 107 -0.88 10.62 -2.44
N SER A 108 -0.95 9.30 -2.42
CA SER A 108 0.17 8.41 -2.16
C SER A 108 0.45 7.59 -3.41
N THR A 109 1.63 7.75 -3.99
CA THR A 109 2.08 7.00 -5.17
C THR A 109 3.26 6.12 -4.79
N ALA A 110 3.05 4.80 -4.86
CA ALA A 110 4.10 3.82 -4.70
C ALA A 110 4.51 3.23 -6.05
N ARG A 111 5.81 3.09 -6.26
CA ARG A 111 6.42 2.52 -7.48
C ARG A 111 7.36 1.39 -7.10
N SER A 112 7.60 0.53 -8.09
CA SER A 112 8.39 -0.69 -7.92
C SER A 112 7.80 -1.57 -6.80
N CYS A 113 6.49 -1.81 -6.89
CA CYS A 113 5.76 -2.57 -5.89
C CYS A 113 5.76 -4.07 -6.26
N ALA A 114 6.15 -4.92 -5.34
CA ALA A 114 6.10 -6.38 -5.45
C ALA A 114 5.09 -6.93 -4.46
N PHE A 115 4.45 -8.06 -4.78
CA PHE A 115 3.74 -8.82 -3.77
C PHE A 115 4.76 -9.42 -2.79
N GLN A 116 4.49 -9.41 -1.50
CA GLN A 116 5.40 -10.05 -0.53
C GLN A 116 5.21 -11.58 -0.52
N LYS A 117 3.94 -12.01 -0.41
CA LYS A 117 3.53 -13.41 -0.47
C LYS A 117 2.06 -13.52 -0.86
N GLN A 118 1.60 -14.73 -1.14
CA GLN A 118 0.18 -15.01 -1.14
C GLN A 118 -0.38 -14.89 0.29
N PRO A 119 -1.55 -14.27 0.49
CA PRO A 119 -2.14 -14.13 1.83
C PRO A 119 -2.42 -15.47 2.49
N ASP A 120 -2.36 -15.50 3.83
CA ASP A 120 -2.75 -16.67 4.59
C ASP A 120 -4.28 -16.85 4.52
N HIS A 121 -4.73 -17.99 3.98
CA HIS A 121 -6.16 -18.26 3.80
C HIS A 121 -6.73 -19.06 4.96
N ALA A 122 -7.22 -18.36 5.99
CA ALA A 122 -8.01 -18.97 7.06
C ALA A 122 -9.47 -19.18 6.62
N ASN A 123 -9.96 -20.42 6.65
CA ASN A 123 -11.36 -20.79 6.36
C ASN A 123 -12.12 -21.07 7.67
N ALA A 124 -12.30 -20.04 8.49
CA ALA A 124 -13.03 -20.15 9.75
C ALA A 124 -14.56 -20.20 9.53
N LYS A 125 -15.30 -20.61 10.57
CA LYS A 125 -16.78 -20.64 10.58
C LYS A 125 -17.40 -19.26 10.33
N VAL A 126 -16.71 -18.19 10.74
CA VAL A 126 -17.10 -16.80 10.49
C VAL A 126 -16.15 -16.22 9.42
N GLY A 127 -16.71 -15.47 8.48
CA GLY A 127 -15.93 -14.81 7.43
C GLY A 127 -14.90 -13.85 8.04
N ASN A 128 -13.65 -13.95 7.60
CA ASN A 128 -12.55 -13.10 8.04
C ASN A 128 -12.07 -12.19 6.90
N THR A 129 -11.01 -11.42 7.14
CA THR A 129 -10.37 -10.56 6.16
C THR A 129 -9.20 -11.26 5.46
N VAL A 130 -8.76 -10.70 4.33
CA VAL A 130 -7.61 -11.14 3.54
C VAL A 130 -6.71 -9.92 3.34
N SER A 131 -5.48 -10.01 3.83
CA SER A 131 -4.50 -8.92 3.75
C SER A 131 -3.48 -9.18 2.65
N TRP A 132 -3.44 -8.29 1.66
CA TRP A 132 -2.44 -8.30 0.59
C TRP A 132 -1.37 -7.27 0.91
N VAL A 133 -0.12 -7.73 1.07
CA VAL A 133 1.03 -6.89 1.41
C VAL A 133 1.92 -6.69 0.19
N PHE A 134 2.26 -5.43 -0.07
CA PHE A 134 3.12 -5.02 -1.17
C PHE A 134 4.38 -4.34 -0.65
N ASP A 135 5.54 -4.86 -1.03
CA ASP A 135 6.83 -4.23 -0.79
C ASP A 135 7.08 -3.18 -1.88
N CYS A 136 7.23 -1.92 -1.47
CA CYS A 136 7.32 -0.78 -2.37
C CYS A 136 8.74 -0.19 -2.33
N GLY A 137 9.39 -0.09 -3.48
CA GLY A 137 10.73 0.50 -3.57
C GLY A 137 10.75 2.01 -3.33
N LYS A 138 9.70 2.72 -3.74
CA LYS A 138 9.56 4.17 -3.53
C LYS A 138 8.10 4.53 -3.29
N ILE A 139 7.82 5.21 -2.19
CA ILE A 139 6.53 5.80 -1.85
C ILE A 139 6.71 7.32 -1.75
N ASP A 140 5.93 8.04 -2.53
CA ASP A 140 5.80 9.49 -2.43
C ASP A 140 4.39 9.83 -1.94
N GLN A 141 4.30 10.54 -0.82
CA GLN A 141 3.04 10.99 -0.24
C GLN A 141 2.98 12.51 -0.29
N LEU A 142 1.85 13.03 -0.75
CA LEU A 142 1.50 14.45 -0.68
C LEU A 142 0.12 14.52 -0.04
N LEU A 143 0.06 15.14 1.14
CA LEU A 143 -1.20 15.39 1.83
C LEU A 143 -1.79 16.71 1.34
N GLY A 144 -3.11 16.77 1.26
CA GLY A 144 -3.87 17.98 1.03
C GLY A 144 -4.62 18.42 2.29
N GLU A 145 -5.71 19.16 2.11
CA GLU A 145 -6.50 19.79 3.17
C GLU A 145 -8.00 19.60 2.90
N PHE A 146 -8.81 19.47 3.95
CA PHE A 146 -10.25 19.27 3.87
C PHE A 146 -11.07 20.54 4.07
#